data_AF-G2PB94-F1
#
_entry.id   AF-G2PB94-F1
#
_cell.length_a   1.000
_cell.length_b   1.000
_cell.length_c   1.000
_cell.angle_alpha   90.00
_cell.angle_beta   90.00
_cell.angle_gamma   90.00
#
_symmetry.space_group_name_H-M   'P 1'
#
loop_
_entity.id
_entity.type
_entity.pdbx_description
1 polymer ?
#
loop_
_entity_poly.entity_id
_entity_poly.type
_entity_poly.pdbx_seq_one_letter_code
_entity_poly.pdbx_strand_id
1 'polypeptide(L)'
;MPSVEGVRGLLARYVTGRLEDGSVCLEVLGLEVIDQGRRFTVAVELIAPDGHWRVRLECDSAEHRIFDGSPPEDLVQAVAMSLRIRLFEWWHTKGSERQSARLGERVD
;
A
#
# COMPACT_ATOMS: atom_id res chain seq x y z
N MET A 1 15.88 12.53 8.33
CA MET A 1 15.17 11.64 7.40
C MET A 1 14.34 10.69 8.26
N PRO A 2 13.00 10.73 8.24
CA PRO A 2 12.18 9.69 8.84
C PRO A 2 12.72 8.33 8.40
N SER A 3 12.86 7.44 9.38
CA SER A 3 13.19 6.05 9.11
C SER A 3 12.04 5.39 8.35
N VAL A 4 12.32 4.25 7.73
CA VAL A 4 11.32 3.31 7.21
C VAL A 4 10.18 3.09 8.22
N GLU A 5 10.51 2.98 9.51
CA GLU A 5 9.53 2.83 10.59
C GLU A 5 8.64 4.06 10.77
N GLY A 6 9.20 5.27 10.64
CA GLY A 6 8.45 6.51 10.68
C GLY A 6 7.45 6.63 9.54
N VAL A 7 7.89 6.35 8.30
CA VAL A 7 7.01 6.34 7.11
C VAL A 7 5.91 5.29 7.25
N ARG A 8 6.26 4.08 7.73
CA ARG A 8 5.27 3.04 8.05
C ARG A 8 4.21 3.56 9.03
N GLY A 9 4.64 4.22 10.11
CA GLY A 9 3.73 4.78 11.11
C GLY A 9 2.80 5.87 10.56
N LEU A 10 3.29 6.70 9.64
CA LEU A 10 2.49 7.72 8.96
C LEU A 10 1.42 7.10 8.05
N LEU A 11 1.81 6.14 7.20
CA LEU A 11 0.90 5.48 6.26
C LEU A 11 -0.11 4.55 6.96
N ALA A 12 0.30 3.86 8.02
CA ALA A 12 -0.55 2.92 8.74
C ALA A 12 -1.86 3.56 9.22
N ARG A 13 -1.83 4.84 9.62
CA ARG A 13 -3.01 5.60 10.07
C ARG A 13 -4.12 5.71 9.02
N TYR A 14 -3.76 5.62 7.74
CA TYR A 14 -4.67 5.88 6.62
C TYR A 14 -4.94 4.65 5.75
N VAL A 15 -4.09 3.62 5.83
CA VAL A 15 -4.14 2.43 4.98
C VAL A 15 -4.56 1.18 5.76
N THR A 16 -4.35 1.11 7.08
CA THR A 16 -4.76 -0.07 7.88
C THR A 16 -6.24 -0.05 8.23
N GLY A 17 -6.79 -1.24 8.51
CA GLY A 17 -8.19 -1.44 8.81
C GLY A 17 -9.04 -1.73 7.59
N ARG A 18 -10.36 -1.52 7.74
CA ARG A 18 -11.36 -1.87 6.73
C ARG A 18 -11.38 -0.83 5.59
N LEU A 19 -11.20 -1.30 4.37
CA LEU A 19 -11.29 -0.53 3.13
C LEU A 19 -12.42 -1.08 2.27
N GLU A 20 -13.26 -0.21 1.71
CA GLU A 20 -14.34 -0.59 0.80
C GLU A 20 -14.44 0.36 -0.40
N ASP A 21 -14.81 -0.18 -1.57
CA ASP A 21 -15.06 0.58 -2.81
C ASP A 21 -16.48 0.33 -3.38
N GLY A 22 -17.37 -0.26 -2.57
CA GLY A 22 -18.73 -0.63 -2.95
C GLY A 22 -18.86 -1.99 -3.63
N SER A 23 -17.75 -2.59 -4.10
CA SER A 23 -17.73 -3.93 -4.71
C SER A 23 -17.03 -4.97 -3.84
N VAL A 24 -16.00 -4.55 -3.11
CA VAL A 24 -15.23 -5.43 -2.22
C VAL A 24 -14.95 -4.75 -0.88
N CYS A 25 -14.82 -5.57 0.16
CA CYS A 25 -14.24 -5.18 1.44
C CYS A 25 -12.87 -5.86 1.59
N LEU A 26 -11.83 -5.06 1.81
CA LEU A 26 -10.47 -5.52 2.13
C LEU A 26 -10.14 -5.11 3.57
N GLU A 27 -9.64 -6.03 4.37
CA GLU A 27 -9.16 -5.74 5.72
C GLU A 27 -7.64 -5.72 5.73
N VAL A 28 -7.04 -4.53 5.81
CA VAL A 28 -5.59 -4.36 5.83
C VAL A 28 -5.08 -4.56 7.25
N LEU A 29 -4.28 -5.61 7.44
CA LEU A 29 -3.71 -6.04 8.72
C LEU A 29 -2.45 -5.26 9.07
N GLY A 30 -1.64 -4.91 8.07
CA GLY A 30 -0.36 -4.28 8.31
C GLY A 30 0.37 -3.88 7.03
N LEU A 31 1.44 -3.12 7.24
CA LEU A 31 2.29 -2.59 6.18
C LEU A 31 3.77 -2.83 6.53
N GLU A 32 4.57 -3.14 5.53
CA GLU A 32 6.02 -3.04 5.55
C GLU A 32 6.45 -2.04 4.48
N VAL A 33 7.44 -1.20 4.82
CA VAL A 33 8.00 -0.21 3.90
C VAL A 33 9.43 -0.63 3.57
N ILE A 34 9.76 -0.68 2.29
CA ILE A 34 11.09 -1.09 1.80
C ILE A 34 11.65 0.08 1.00
N ASP A 35 12.59 0.82 1.59
CA ASP A 35 13.25 1.96 0.93
C ASP A 35 14.32 1.48 -0.06
N GLN A 36 14.28 2.04 -1.26
CA GLN A 36 15.20 1.76 -2.37
C GLN A 36 15.93 3.04 -2.81
N GLY A 37 15.97 4.07 -1.96
CA GLY A 37 16.74 5.29 -2.12
C GLY A 37 15.97 6.42 -2.81
N ARG A 38 15.44 6.22 -4.02
CA ARG A 38 14.61 7.22 -4.73
C ARG A 38 13.16 6.77 -4.96
N ARG A 39 12.86 5.57 -4.49
CA ARG A 39 11.59 4.87 -4.59
C ARG A 39 11.47 4.02 -3.35
N PHE A 40 10.26 3.56 -3.07
CA PHE A 40 10.04 2.60 -2.01
C PHE A 40 8.91 1.66 -2.41
N THR A 41 8.87 0.48 -1.80
CA THR A 41 7.75 -0.44 -1.94
C THR A 41 6.99 -0.49 -0.62
N VAL A 42 5.66 -0.52 -0.70
CA VAL A 42 4.80 -0.85 0.42
C VAL A 42 4.29 -2.27 0.22
N ALA A 43 4.68 -3.18 1.11
CA ALA A 43 4.09 -4.51 1.18
C ALA A 43 2.91 -4.47 2.16
N VAL A 44 1.71 -4.70 1.65
CA VAL A 44 0.45 -4.65 2.39
C VAL A 44 -0.01 -6.07 2.66
N GLU A 45 -0.23 -6.40 3.92
CA GLU A 45 -0.85 -7.66 4.33
C GLU A 45 -2.35 -7.43 4.57
N LEU A 46 -3.21 -8.22 3.93
CA LEU A 46 -4.65 -8.00 3.94
C LEU A 46 -5.49 -9.28 3.80
N ILE A 47 -6.67 -9.27 4.40
CA ILE A 47 -7.72 -10.27 4.15
C ILE A 47 -8.67 -9.73 3.08
N ALA A 48 -8.93 -10.56 2.07
CA ALA A 48 -9.87 -10.30 1.00
C ALA A 48 -10.90 -11.44 0.90
N PRO A 49 -11.99 -11.30 0.13
CA PRO A 49 -13.02 -12.33 0.02
C PRO A 49 -12.52 -13.72 -0.40
N ASP A 50 -11.41 -13.79 -1.12
CA ASP A 50 -10.84 -15.05 -1.60
C ASP A 50 -9.63 -15.54 -0.82
N GLY A 51 -9.21 -14.85 0.27
CA GLY A 51 -8.17 -15.34 1.16
C GLY A 51 -7.24 -14.28 1.72
N HIS A 52 -6.11 -14.75 2.25
CA HIS A 52 -5.07 -13.91 2.85
C HIS A 52 -3.98 -13.60 1.84
N TRP A 53 -3.66 -12.30 1.67
CA TRP A 53 -2.75 -11.82 0.65
C TRP A 53 -1.69 -10.88 1.20
N ARG A 54 -0.51 -10.92 0.56
CA ARG A 54 0.50 -9.88 0.65
C ARG A 54 0.65 -9.22 -0.72
N VAL A 55 0.49 -7.90 -0.79
CA VAL A 55 0.51 -7.11 -2.04
C VAL A 55 1.65 -6.11 -2.00
N ARG A 56 2.50 -6.10 -3.04
CA ARG A 56 3.63 -5.17 -3.16
C ARG A 56 3.29 -4.03 -4.11
N LEU A 57 3.29 -2.80 -3.60
CA LEU A 57 3.00 -1.59 -4.36
C LEU A 57 4.24 -0.70 -4.43
N GLU A 58 4.77 -0.51 -5.64
CA GLU A 58 5.89 0.40 -5.87
C GLU A 58 5.42 1.86 -5.85
N CYS A 59 6.12 2.66 -5.06
CA CYS A 59 5.93 4.09 -4.95
C CYS A 59 7.07 4.84 -5.65
N ASP A 60 6.71 5.90 -6.37
CA ASP A 60 7.64 6.62 -7.22
C ASP A 60 8.47 7.68 -6.45
N SER A 61 9.24 8.47 -7.18
CA SER A 61 10.07 9.53 -6.61
C SER A 61 9.30 10.74 -6.08
N ALA A 62 8.07 10.97 -6.56
CA ALA A 62 7.22 12.02 -6.03
C ALA A 62 6.65 11.59 -4.67
N GLU A 63 6.20 10.34 -4.57
CA GLU A 63 5.73 9.73 -3.32
C GLU A 63 6.87 9.57 -2.31
N HIS A 64 8.11 9.33 -2.77
CA HIS A 64 9.30 9.20 -1.92
C HIS A 64 9.59 10.43 -1.06
N ARG A 65 9.05 11.61 -1.40
CA ARG A 65 9.11 12.81 -0.55
C ARG A 65 8.49 12.62 0.84
N ILE A 66 7.70 11.56 1.06
CA ILE A 66 7.25 11.17 2.40
C ILE A 66 8.43 10.84 3.34
N PHE A 67 9.61 10.55 2.79
CA PHE A 67 10.85 10.35 3.54
C PHE A 67 11.57 11.68 3.90
N ASP A 68 11.00 12.84 3.56
CA ASP A 68 11.57 14.14 3.91
C ASP A 68 11.17 14.52 5.33
N GLY A 69 12.13 14.49 6.27
CA GLY A 69 12.07 14.94 7.68
C GLY A 69 10.70 14.94 8.38
N SER A 70 9.89 15.93 8.03
CA SER A 70 8.51 16.14 8.49
C SER A 70 7.64 16.35 7.24
N PRO A 71 7.15 15.27 6.59
CA PRO A 71 6.38 15.42 5.37
C PRO A 71 5.05 16.14 5.69
N PRO A 72 4.59 17.05 4.83
CA PRO A 72 3.27 17.65 4.94
C PRO A 72 2.16 16.60 5.03
N GLU A 73 1.11 16.87 5.82
CA GLU A 73 0.03 15.89 6.05
C GLU A 73 -0.77 15.58 4.77
N ASP A 74 -0.96 16.58 3.91
CA ASP A 74 -1.59 16.43 2.59
C ASP A 74 -0.81 15.47 1.70
N LEU A 75 0.52 15.50 1.74
CA LEU A 75 1.36 14.52 1.05
C LEU A 75 1.15 13.11 1.61
N VAL A 76 1.13 12.95 2.94
CA VAL A 76 0.90 11.63 3.58
C VAL A 76 -0.46 11.06 3.16
N GLN A 77 -1.51 11.89 3.19
CA GLN A 77 -2.86 11.50 2.78
C GLN A 77 -2.93 11.18 1.28
N ALA A 78 -2.25 11.95 0.43
CA ALA A 78 -2.20 11.70 -1.01
C ALA A 78 -1.54 10.35 -1.33
N VAL A 79 -0.39 10.05 -0.70
CA VAL A 79 0.29 8.75 -0.85
C VAL A 79 -0.60 7.61 -0.34
N ALA A 80 -1.24 7.78 0.82
CA ALA A 80 -2.14 6.77 1.36
C ALA A 80 -3.37 6.52 0.46
N MET A 81 -3.96 7.57 -0.10
CA MET A 81 -5.07 7.45 -1.05
C MET A 81 -4.62 6.73 -2.33
N SER A 82 -3.46 7.09 -2.87
CA SER A 82 -2.83 6.42 -4.01
C SER A 82 -2.62 4.92 -3.76
N LEU A 83 -2.16 4.53 -2.56
CA LEU A 83 -2.02 3.12 -2.17
C LEU A 83 -3.37 2.41 -2.12
N ARG A 84 -4.40 3.02 -1.52
CA ARG A 84 -5.75 2.45 -1.44
C ARG A 84 -6.36 2.21 -2.82
N ILE A 85 -6.23 3.18 -3.72
CA ILE A 85 -6.70 3.06 -5.12
C ILE A 85 -6.00 1.88 -5.78
N ARG A 86 -4.66 1.82 -5.70
CA ARG A 86 -3.87 0.72 -6.28
C ARG A 86 -4.20 -0.65 -5.68
N LEU A 87 -4.58 -0.74 -4.41
CA LEU A 87 -5.06 -1.99 -3.80
C LEU A 87 -6.37 -2.46 -4.42
N PHE A 88 -7.34 -1.56 -4.63
CA PHE A 88 -8.60 -1.93 -5.30
C PHE A 88 -8.39 -2.26 -6.76
N GLU A 89 -7.57 -1.48 -7.48
CA GLU A 89 -7.19 -1.78 -8.85
C GLU A 89 -6.54 -3.16 -8.95
N TRP A 90 -5.60 -3.47 -8.06
CA TRP A 90 -5.02 -4.81 -7.96
C TRP A 90 -6.10 -5.87 -7.73
N TRP A 91 -6.99 -5.68 -6.75
CA TRP A 91 -8.05 -6.64 -6.44
C TRP A 91 -8.90 -6.97 -7.67
N HIS A 92 -9.35 -5.94 -8.39
CA HIS A 92 -10.23 -6.10 -9.55
C HIS A 92 -9.53 -6.68 -10.77
N THR A 93 -8.20 -6.56 -10.85
CA THR A 93 -7.43 -6.96 -12.03
C THR A 93 -6.53 -8.17 -11.82
N LYS A 94 -6.29 -8.64 -10.58
CA LYS A 94 -5.37 -9.76 -10.30
C LYS A 94 -5.74 -11.08 -10.99
N GLY A 95 -7.00 -11.26 -11.38
CA GLY A 95 -7.48 -12.44 -12.10
C GLY A 95 -7.36 -12.37 -13.63
N SER A 96 -7.16 -11.18 -14.20
CA SER A 96 -7.15 -10.95 -15.66
C SER A 96 -5.83 -10.36 -16.17
N GLU A 97 -5.17 -9.53 -15.38
CA GLU A 97 -3.97 -8.80 -15.75
C GLU A 97 -2.71 -9.45 -15.17
N ARG A 98 -1.81 -9.90 -16.05
CA ARG A 98 -0.56 -10.57 -15.62
C ARG A 98 0.32 -9.69 -14.74
N GLN A 99 0.29 -8.37 -14.93
CA GLN A 99 1.08 -7.45 -14.11
C GLN A 99 0.52 -7.40 -12.68
N SER A 100 -0.79 -7.16 -12.52
CA SER A 100 -1.47 -7.16 -11.23
C SER A 100 -1.35 -8.49 -10.49
N ALA A 101 -1.46 -9.61 -11.22
CA ALA A 101 -1.29 -10.95 -10.64
C ALA A 101 0.08 -11.14 -9.96
N ARG A 102 1.15 -10.48 -10.45
CA ARG A 102 2.49 -10.57 -9.88
C ARG A 102 2.70 -9.70 -8.63
N LEU A 103 1.80 -8.75 -8.39
CA LEU A 103 1.90 -7.87 -7.22
C LEU A 103 1.46 -8.55 -5.94
N GLY A 104 0.57 -9.54 -6.04
CA GLY A 104 -0.01 -10.25 -4.91
C GLY A 104 0.49 -11.68 -4.77
N GLU A 105 0.83 -12.07 -3.55
CA GLU A 105 1.10 -13.47 -3.18
C GLU A 105 0.10 -13.91 -2.11
N ARG A 106 -0.35 -15.17 -2.22
CA ARG A 106 -1.13 -15.82 -1.17
C ARG A 106 -0.22 -16.14 0.02
N VAL A 107 -0.73 -15.91 1.22
CA VAL A 107 0.00 -16.12 2.49
C VAL A 107 -0.48 -17.39 3.20
N ASP A 108 -1.56 -18.00 2.70
CA ASP A 108 -2.15 -19.27 3.16
C ASP A 108 -1.48 -20.53 2.58
#